data_AF-A0A074ZZ97-F1
#
_entry.id   AF-A0A074ZZ97-F1
#
_cell.length_a   1.000
_cell.length_b   1.000
_cell.length_c   1.000
_cell.angle_alpha   90.00
_cell.angle_beta   90.00
_cell.angle_gamma   90.00
#
_symmetry.space_group_name_H-M   'P 1'
#
loop_
_entity.id
_entity.type
_entity.pdbx_description
1 polymer ?
#
loop_
_entity_poly.entity_id
_entity_poly.type
_entity_poly.pdbx_seq_one_letter_code
_entity_poly.pdbx_strand_id
1 'polypeptide(L)'
;MLLLLIANLIILPVAISFFNEELTIHWIAFNCISDTVFLVDIGVNFRTGIIKNNFADEIVLNPKEIARHYVKTWFLLDLLSSLPLDYIYLIFHENENFSHIVQ
;
A
#
# COMPACT_ATOMS: atom_id res chain seq x y z
N MET A 1 -9.22 -5.25 -6.31
CA MET A 1 -7.77 -5.06 -6.18
C MET A 1 -7.00 -5.19 -7.50
N LEU A 2 -7.14 -6.27 -8.28
CA LEU A 2 -6.32 -6.50 -9.49
C LEU A 2 -6.28 -5.32 -10.48
N LEU A 3 -7.42 -4.69 -10.76
CA LEU A 3 -7.50 -3.57 -11.69
C LEU A 3 -6.69 -2.35 -11.19
N LEU A 4 -6.76 -2.06 -9.88
CA LEU A 4 -5.96 -1.00 -9.25
C LEU A 4 -4.46 -1.32 -9.28
N LEU A 5 -4.08 -2.59 -9.05
CA LEU A 5 -2.67 -2.99 -9.16
C LEU A 5 -2.13 -2.79 -10.57
N ILE A 6 -2.88 -3.22 -11.59
CA ILE A 6 -2.47 -3.05 -13.00
C ILE A 6 -2.40 -1.57 -13.35
N ALA A 7 -3.38 -0.78 -12.92
CA ALA A 7 -3.37 0.66 -13.14
C ALA A 7 -2.12 1.32 -12.53
N ASN A 8 -1.85 1.10 -11.24
CA ASN A 8 -0.67 1.68 -10.58
C ASN A 8 0.65 1.18 -11.17
N LEU A 9 0.73 -0.09 -11.56
CA LEU A 9 1.92 -0.67 -12.17
C LEU A 9 2.30 0.02 -13.49
N ILE A 10 1.33 0.52 -14.25
CA ILE A 10 1.56 1.26 -15.49
C ILE A 10 1.72 2.76 -15.22
N ILE A 11 0.87 3.32 -14.36
CA ILE A 11 0.75 4.75 -14.11
C ILE A 11 1.98 5.29 -13.36
N LEU A 12 2.47 4.60 -12.33
CA LEU A 12 3.59 5.09 -11.50
C LEU A 12 4.90 5.24 -12.29
N PRO A 13 5.40 4.26 -13.07
CA PRO A 13 6.64 4.43 -13.84
C PRO A 13 6.54 5.52 -14.89
N VAL A 14 5.38 5.65 -15.55
CA VAL A 14 5.14 6.71 -16.54
C VAL A 14 5.17 8.08 -15.85
N ALA A 15 4.54 8.19 -14.68
CA ALA A 15 4.54 9.44 -13.94
C ALA A 15 5.93 9.86 -13.46
N ILE A 16 6.67 8.95 -12.83
CA ILE A 16 8.03 9.23 -12.35
C ILE A 16 8.96 9.59 -13.51
N SER A 17 8.81 8.97 -14.68
CA SER A 17 9.71 9.19 -15.82
C SER A 17 9.38 10.43 -16.65
N PHE A 18 8.12 10.85 -16.72
CA PHE A 18 7.68 11.88 -17.67
C PHE A 18 7.06 13.12 -17.00
N PHE A 19 6.55 13.00 -15.78
CA PHE A 19 5.85 14.06 -15.07
C PHE A 19 6.59 14.42 -13.77
N ASN A 20 7.66 15.22 -13.89
CA ASN A 20 8.54 15.57 -12.75
C ASN A 20 7.90 16.52 -11.72
N GLU A 21 6.81 17.23 -12.04
CA GLU A 21 6.29 18.33 -11.19
C GLU A 21 4.76 18.44 -11.12
N GLU A 22 3.99 17.47 -11.64
CA GLU A 22 2.53 17.55 -11.58
C GLU A 22 1.99 17.08 -10.21
N LEU A 23 2.19 17.90 -9.18
CA LEU A 23 1.44 17.86 -7.91
C LEU A 23 0.00 18.37 -8.11
N THR A 24 -0.64 17.96 -9.20
CA THR A 24 -2.04 18.30 -9.44
C THR A 24 -2.86 17.67 -8.33
N ILE A 25 -3.77 18.42 -7.72
CA ILE A 25 -4.63 17.94 -6.63
C ILE A 25 -5.36 16.63 -6.98
N HIS A 26 -5.71 16.45 -8.26
CA HIS A 26 -6.31 15.23 -8.79
C HIS A 26 -5.37 14.01 -8.72
N TRP A 27 -4.08 14.18 -8.99
CA TRP A 27 -3.08 13.12 -8.92
C TRP A 27 -2.82 12.68 -7.48
N ILE A 28 -2.69 13.67 -6.59
CA ILE A 28 -2.58 13.46 -5.14
C ILE A 28 -3.80 12.71 -4.60
N ALA A 29 -5.00 13.14 -4.99
CA ALA A 29 -6.23 12.48 -4.56
C ALA A 29 -6.31 11.04 -5.07
N PHE A 30 -5.93 10.79 -6.34
CA PHE A 30 -5.93 9.46 -6.92
C PHE A 30 -4.99 8.50 -6.19
N ASN A 31 -3.73 8.88 -5.98
CA ASN A 31 -2.76 8.06 -5.25
C ASN A 31 -3.22 7.79 -3.81
N CYS A 32 -3.66 8.83 -3.09
CA CYS A 32 -4.15 8.69 -1.72
C CYS A 32 -5.35 7.72 -1.61
N ILE A 33 -6.31 7.81 -2.53
CA ILE A 33 -7.46 6.90 -2.57
C ILE A 33 -6.99 5.48 -2.87
N SER A 34 -6.10 5.31 -3.85
CA SER A 34 -5.54 4.01 -4.22
C SER A 34 -4.82 3.35 -3.03
N ASP A 35 -3.93 4.06 -2.35
CA ASP A 35 -3.19 3.59 -1.19
C ASP A 35 -4.14 3.20 -0.04
N THR A 36 -5.19 4.00 0.17
CA THR A 36 -6.23 3.69 1.16
C THR A 36 -6.94 2.37 0.84
N VAL A 37 -7.24 2.11 -0.44
CA VAL A 37 -7.87 0.84 -0.86
C VAL A 37 -6.93 -0.34 -0.63
N PHE A 38 -5.62 -0.19 -0.87
CA PHE A 38 -4.64 -1.24 -0.58
C PHE A 38 -4.51 -1.51 0.93
N LEU A 39 -4.52 -0.47 1.77
CA LEU A 39 -4.53 -0.64 3.23
C LEU A 39 -5.78 -1.37 3.72
N VAL A 40 -6.95 -1.08 3.14
CA VAL A 40 -8.19 -1.80 3.46
C VAL A 40 -8.10 -3.27 3.04
N ASP A 41 -7.51 -3.57 1.88
CA ASP A 41 -7.33 -4.95 1.41
C ASP A 41 -6.46 -5.77 2.37
N ILE A 42 -5.37 -5.20 2.90
CA ILE A 42 -4.57 -5.82 3.96
C ILE A 42 -5.44 -6.22 5.15
N GLY A 43 -6.33 -5.32 5.59
CA GLY A 43 -7.28 -5.59 6.68
C GLY A 43 -8.23 -6.75 6.37
N VAL A 44 -8.67 -6.88 5.11
CA VAL A 44 -9.50 -8.00 4.64
C VAL A 44 -8.69 -9.29 4.60
N ASN A 45 -7.41 -9.25 4.19
CA ASN A 45 -6.52 -10.41 4.11
C ASN A 45 -6.29 -11.07 5.48
N PHE A 46 -6.37 -10.32 6.58
CA PHE A 46 -6.37 -10.90 7.94
C PHE A 46 -7.58 -11.78 8.26
N ARG A 47 -8.68 -11.66 7.51
CA ARG A 47 -9.92 -12.45 7.68
C ARG A 47 -10.16 -13.47 6.58
N THR A 48 -9.36 -13.44 5.51
CA THR A 48 -9.47 -14.39 4.39
C THR A 48 -8.88 -15.73 4.80
N GLY A 49 -9.69 -16.80 4.68
CA GLY A 49 -9.28 -18.17 5.04
C GLY A 49 -8.13 -18.69 4.18
N ILE A 50 -7.28 -19.52 4.77
CA ILE A 50 -6.10 -20.11 4.11
C ILE A 50 -6.37 -21.59 3.87
N ILE A 51 -6.02 -22.08 2.68
CA ILE A 51 -6.10 -23.50 2.32
C ILE A 51 -4.78 -24.16 2.74
N LYS A 52 -4.84 -25.08 3.70
CA LYS A 52 -3.63 -25.63 4.33
C LYS A 52 -3.00 -26.80 3.55
N ASN A 53 -3.80 -27.53 2.77
CA ASN A 53 -3.37 -28.74 2.06
C ASN A 53 -3.70 -28.69 0.57
N ASN A 54 -2.82 -29.25 -0.27
CA ASN A 54 -3.00 -29.41 -1.72
C ASN A 54 -4.26 -30.22 -2.12
N PHE A 55 -4.86 -30.94 -1.18
CA PHE A 55 -6.09 -31.72 -1.39
C PHE A 55 -7.38 -30.98 -0.98
N ALA A 56 -7.36 -29.64 -0.91
CA ALA A 56 -8.54 -28.75 -0.86
C ALA A 56 -9.59 -28.97 0.25
N ASP A 57 -9.45 -29.96 1.13
CA ASP A 57 -10.50 -30.35 2.08
C ASP A 57 -10.46 -29.61 3.42
N GLU A 58 -9.39 -28.84 3.71
CA GLU A 58 -9.25 -28.14 4.98
C GLU A 58 -9.01 -26.63 4.79
N ILE A 59 -10.08 -25.85 4.99
CA ILE A 59 -10.04 -24.39 5.04
C ILE A 59 -9.88 -23.96 6.50
N VAL A 60 -8.75 -23.33 6.82
CA VAL A 60 -8.53 -22.77 8.14
C VAL A 60 -9.27 -21.44 8.22
N LEU A 61 -10.34 -21.41 9.02
CA LEU A 61 -11.14 -20.22 9.30
C LEU A 61 -10.78 -19.56 10.64
N ASN A 62 -9.81 -20.11 11.38
CA ASN A 62 -9.41 -19.55 12.66
C ASN A 62 -8.64 -18.22 12.45
N PRO A 63 -9.20 -17.08 12.88
CA PRO A 63 -8.62 -15.76 12.59
C PRO A 63 -7.23 -15.58 13.21
N LYS A 64 -6.93 -16.24 14.34
CA LYS A 64 -5.60 -16.19 14.96
C LYS A 64 -4.55 -16.91 14.14
N GLU A 65 -4.92 -18.03 13.51
CA GLU A 65 -4.01 -18.81 12.67
C GLU A 65 -3.77 -18.10 11.33
N ILE A 66 -4.83 -17.56 10.73
CA ILE A 66 -4.75 -16.71 9.53
C ILE A 66 -3.82 -15.52 9.75
N ALA A 67 -4.04 -14.76 10.83
CA ALA A 67 -3.21 -13.59 11.15
C ALA A 67 -1.74 -13.97 11.34
N ARG A 68 -1.45 -15.06 12.07
CA ARG A 68 -0.06 -15.50 12.30
C ARG A 68 0.63 -15.95 11.02
N HIS A 69 -0.09 -16.61 10.11
CA HIS A 69 0.46 -17.04 8.83
C HIS A 69 0.67 -15.84 7.90
N TYR A 70 -0.31 -14.94 7.80
CA TYR A 70 -0.23 -13.75 6.95
C TYR A 70 0.89 -12.80 7.38
N VAL A 71 1.05 -12.55 8.69
CA VAL A 71 2.14 -11.72 9.24
C VAL A 71 3.52 -12.27 8.90
N LYS A 72 3.68 -13.59 8.87
CA LYS A 72 4.96 -14.25 8.58
C LYS A 72 5.32 -14.32 7.10
N THR A 73 4.35 -14.10 6.20
CA THR A 73 4.51 -14.35 4.77
C THR A 73 4.44 -13.06 3.97
N TRP A 74 3.24 -12.51 3.81
CA TRP A 74 2.94 -11.45 2.85
C TRP A 74 2.72 -10.07 3.47
N PHE A 75 2.31 -10.03 4.75
CA PHE A 75 1.96 -8.78 5.42
C PHE A 75 3.02 -7.67 5.30
N LEU A 76 4.32 -8.00 5.49
CA LEU A 76 5.37 -6.99 5.40
C LEU A 76 5.53 -6.42 3.99
N LEU A 77 5.36 -7.26 2.97
CA LEU A 77 5.42 -6.81 1.57
C LEU A 77 4.22 -5.94 1.22
N ASP A 78 3.02 -6.37 1.62
CA ASP A 78 1.78 -5.63 1.39
C ASP A 78 1.80 -4.28 2.15
N LEU A 79 2.30 -4.27 3.38
CA LEU A 79 2.45 -3.05 4.17
C LEU A 79 3.43 -2.08 3.50
N LEU A 80 4.64 -2.53 3.14
CA LEU A 80 5.64 -1.66 2.52
C LEU A 80 5.19 -1.12 1.16
N SER A 81 4.44 -1.90 0.39
CA SER A 81 3.93 -1.48 -0.92
C SER A 81 2.69 -0.57 -0.86
N SER A 82 1.97 -0.56 0.26
CA SER A 82 0.80 0.32 0.48
C SER A 82 1.13 1.61 1.23
N LEU A 83 2.39 1.79 1.65
CA LEU A 83 2.81 3.01 2.32
C LEU A 83 2.94 4.17 1.33
N PRO A 84 2.31 5.32 1.64
CA PRO A 84 2.31 6.49 0.76
C PRO A 84 3.61 7.29 0.96
N LEU A 85 4.75 6.69 0.57
CA LEU A 85 6.12 7.17 0.89
C LEU A 85 6.41 8.57 0.36
N ASP A 86 5.85 8.93 -0.80
CA ASP A 86 6.05 10.24 -1.43
C ASP A 86 5.50 11.37 -0.53
N TYR A 87 4.37 11.14 0.13
CA TYR A 87 3.79 12.11 1.07
C TYR A 87 4.56 12.20 2.36
N ILE A 88 5.03 11.05 2.86
CA ILE A 88 5.89 11.00 4.04
C ILE A 88 7.14 11.84 3.78
N TYR A 89 7.76 11.67 2.61
CA TYR A 89 8.91 12.46 2.17
C TYR A 89 8.60 13.96 2.09
N LEU A 90 7.47 14.35 1.47
CA LEU A 90 7.05 15.76 1.37
C LEU A 90 6.86 16.42 2.74
N ILE A 91 6.17 15.74 3.66
CA ILE A 91 5.94 16.26 5.02
C ILE A 91 7.26 16.43 5.77
N PHE A 92 8.17 15.47 5.68
CA PHE A 92 9.48 15.59 6.34
C PHE A 92 10.33 16.72 5.75
N HIS A 93 10.35 16.87 4.42
CA HIS A 93 11.15 17.89 3.75
C HIS A 93 10.61 19.32 3.99
N GLU A 94 9.29 19.52 4.04
CA GLU A 94 8.72 20.82 4.43
C GLU A 94 9.06 21.21 5.87
N ASN A 95 9.04 20.25 6.80
CA ASN A 95 9.38 20.51 8.20
C ASN A 95 10.86 20.92 8.37
N GLU A 96 11.79 20.28 7.63
CA GLU A 96 13.20 20.66 7.62
C GLU A 96 13.40 22.08 7.08
N ASN A 97 12.80 22.41 5.93
CA ASN A 97 12.90 23.75 5.35
C ASN A 97 12.33 24.84 6.29
N PHE A 98 11.23 24.58 6.99
CA PHE A 98 10.68 25.52 7.96
C PHE A 98 11.63 25.74 9.15
N SER A 99 12.27 24.67 9.64
CA SER A 99 13.25 24.79 10.74
C SER A 99 14.50 25.60 10.37
N HIS A 100 14.93 25.56 9.10
CA HIS A 100 16.05 26.35 8.60
C HIS A 100 15.73 27.85 8.40
N ILE A 101 14.46 28.22 8.27
CA ILE A 101 14.03 29.63 8.07
C ILE A 101 13.81 30.34 9.42
N VAL A 102 13.57 29.59 10.49
CA VAL A 102 13.25 30.13 11.83
C VAL A 102 14.50 30.30 12.72
N GLN A 103 15.67 29.83 12.27
CA GLN A 103 16.97 30.04 12.92
C GLN A 103 17.75 31.19 12.27
#